data_AF-A0A1S3R095-F1
#
_entry.id   AF-A0A1S3R095-F1
#
_cell.length_a   1.000
_cell.length_b   1.000
_cell.length_c   1.000
_cell.angle_alpha   90.00
_cell.angle_beta   90.00
_cell.angle_gamma   90.00
#
_symmetry.space_group_name_H-M   'P 1'
#
loop_
_entity.id
_entity.type
_entity.pdbx_description
1 polymer ?
#
loop_
_entity_poly.entity_id
_entity_poly.type
_entity_poly.pdbx_seq_one_letter_code
_entity_poly.pdbx_strand_id
1 'polypeptide(L)'
;MGFPIRWEDKLPMEPNRRPRVVFFNKLLNWLASFQEQQEALDNVPRLIVSRNNQHNMDAALQALSLSIETYQLQPGCLEQFFIKDKAPDPGHLPDHLSVLPDWTLLPLMKGILPSSIIYILQLRPVIQGVQVEDPSLASGNNTSRPIRQVVFGLLLGERREVEEYDREGINLTSSMVKAILPRAAQQMQLDMLNQAPHSVRLEVFLETLRVSQSTLNGIPPHLELPVAVTYYWLRHAHLRPDHPFLQALLLGLVYGEFCRERKCQGVEAEGPVLERLRELTQNPVGADLNLGVAHAYSQWQCCLREGLNLNQLLCFPLTEPQCAWLYKGTLVHQLVTKLRGGLTPDSLLIGGPCSGQLYRAMLGAILNSHDASVIPLVSVPRKATPPSLTQPLDDLTA
;
A
#
# COMPACT_ATOMS: atom_id res chain seq x y z
N MET A 1 5.89 -7.71 30.92
CA MET A 1 6.06 -8.93 31.75
C MET A 1 5.69 -10.12 30.90
N GLY A 2 6.57 -11.12 30.75
CA GLY A 2 6.28 -12.33 29.99
C GLY A 2 6.57 -13.54 30.85
N PHE A 3 5.64 -14.49 30.92
CA PHE A 3 5.81 -15.74 31.65
C PHE A 3 6.29 -16.84 30.70
N PRO A 4 7.24 -17.70 31.12
CA PRO A 4 7.70 -18.80 30.30
C PRO A 4 6.63 -19.90 30.19
N ILE A 5 6.18 -20.17 28.95
CA ILE A 5 5.25 -21.26 28.61
C ILE A 5 6.04 -22.50 28.20
N ARG A 6 5.71 -23.68 28.75
CA ARG A 6 6.20 -24.98 28.26
C ARG A 6 5.06 -25.79 27.65
N TRP A 7 5.35 -26.39 26.50
CA TRP A 7 4.47 -27.33 25.82
C TRP A 7 4.91 -28.76 26.14
N GLU A 8 3.97 -29.61 26.57
CA GLU A 8 4.22 -31.04 26.82
C GLU A 8 4.19 -31.83 25.51
N ASP A 9 5.10 -31.56 24.57
CA ASP A 9 5.20 -32.36 23.35
C ASP A 9 6.65 -32.68 22.94
N LYS A 10 6.91 -33.99 22.77
CA LYS A 10 8.16 -34.60 22.30
C LYS A 10 8.17 -34.83 20.77
N LEU A 11 7.53 -33.97 19.98
CA LEU A 11 7.59 -34.07 18.52
C LEU A 11 8.89 -33.44 17.98
N PRO A 12 9.59 -34.08 17.02
CA PRO A 12 10.87 -33.59 16.51
C PRO A 12 10.70 -32.22 15.85
N MET A 13 11.62 -31.30 16.17
CA MET A 13 11.61 -29.96 15.57
C MET A 13 11.91 -30.04 14.08
N GLU A 14 11.08 -29.41 13.24
CA GLU A 14 11.51 -29.05 11.89
C GLU A 14 12.67 -28.04 11.99
N PRO A 15 13.86 -28.33 11.44
CA PRO A 15 15.09 -27.60 11.77
C PRO A 15 15.18 -26.17 11.24
N ASN A 16 14.16 -25.61 10.56
CA ASN A 16 14.27 -24.36 9.81
C ASN A 16 13.20 -23.28 10.09
N ARG A 17 12.36 -23.40 11.12
CA ARG A 17 11.33 -22.37 11.42
C ARG A 17 11.80 -21.36 12.48
N ARG A 18 11.51 -20.07 12.25
CA ARG A 18 11.77 -18.99 13.22
C ARG A 18 11.08 -19.31 14.56
N PRO A 19 11.72 -19.09 15.73
CA PRO A 19 11.18 -19.47 17.04
C PRO A 19 9.76 -18.96 17.34
N ARG A 20 9.42 -17.74 16.90
CA ARG A 20 8.06 -17.19 17.05
C ARG A 20 6.99 -17.97 16.29
N VAL A 21 7.30 -18.40 15.06
CA VAL A 21 6.37 -19.18 14.23
C VAL A 21 6.11 -20.56 14.85
N VAL A 22 7.14 -21.15 15.44
CA VAL A 22 7.01 -22.43 16.16
C VAL A 22 6.12 -22.26 17.40
N PHE A 23 6.30 -21.18 18.16
CA PHE A 23 5.46 -20.90 19.32
C PHE A 23 3.98 -20.74 18.95
N PHE A 24 3.68 -19.92 17.94
CA PHE A 24 2.28 -19.71 17.50
C PHE A 24 1.62 -21.00 17.01
N ASN A 25 2.32 -21.82 16.21
CA ASN A 25 1.75 -23.09 15.76
C ASN A 25 1.47 -24.05 16.91
N LYS A 26 2.35 -24.11 17.92
CA LYS A 26 2.11 -24.94 19.12
C LYS A 26 0.90 -24.44 19.92
N LEU A 27 0.78 -23.13 20.11
CA LEU A 27 -0.38 -22.53 20.76
C LEU A 27 -1.67 -22.83 20.02
N LEU A 28 -1.69 -22.66 18.69
CA LEU A 28 -2.88 -22.94 17.87
C LEU A 28 -3.26 -24.43 17.91
N ASN A 29 -2.30 -25.34 17.81
CA ASN A 29 -2.56 -26.78 17.91
C ASN A 29 -3.09 -27.18 19.29
N TRP A 30 -2.54 -26.58 20.35
CA TRP A 30 -3.03 -26.80 21.71
C TRP A 30 -4.46 -26.27 21.88
N LEU A 31 -4.74 -25.04 21.45
CA LEU A 31 -6.09 -24.46 21.47
C LEU A 31 -7.11 -25.29 20.67
N ALA A 32 -6.68 -25.85 19.53
CA ALA A 32 -7.54 -26.67 18.66
C ALA A 32 -7.99 -27.99 19.30
N SER A 33 -7.35 -28.43 20.39
CA SER A 33 -7.75 -29.64 21.11
C SER A 33 -8.97 -29.46 22.03
N PHE A 34 -9.38 -28.22 22.30
CA PHE A 34 -10.51 -27.90 23.19
C PHE A 34 -11.76 -27.55 22.39
N GLN A 35 -12.92 -27.96 22.88
CA GLN A 35 -14.20 -27.63 22.22
C GLN A 35 -14.78 -26.31 22.72
N GLU A 36 -14.51 -25.97 23.98
CA GLU A 36 -15.04 -24.76 24.62
C GLU A 36 -13.91 -23.84 25.12
N GLN A 37 -14.19 -22.53 25.12
CA GLN A 37 -13.25 -21.52 25.62
C GLN A 37 -12.87 -21.77 27.08
N GLN A 38 -13.84 -22.13 27.94
CA GLN A 38 -13.59 -22.36 29.36
C GLN A 38 -12.66 -23.56 29.58
N GLU A 39 -12.84 -24.62 28.79
CA GLU A 39 -12.00 -25.82 28.84
C GLU A 39 -10.52 -25.49 28.53
N ALA A 40 -10.28 -24.65 27.52
CA ALA A 40 -8.94 -24.18 27.20
C ALA A 40 -8.34 -23.35 28.36
N LEU A 41 -9.13 -22.44 28.95
CA LEU A 41 -8.69 -21.59 30.07
C LEU A 41 -8.31 -22.40 31.31
N ASP A 42 -9.11 -23.40 31.66
CA ASP A 42 -8.85 -24.30 32.80
C ASP A 42 -7.55 -25.10 32.64
N ASN A 43 -7.06 -25.25 31.39
CA ASN A 43 -5.81 -25.96 31.09
C ASN A 43 -4.60 -25.03 30.96
N VAL A 44 -4.75 -23.69 30.90
CA VAL A 44 -3.63 -22.73 30.87
C VAL A 44 -2.65 -22.89 32.05
N PRO A 45 -3.08 -23.17 33.30
CA PRO A 45 -2.16 -23.39 34.41
C PRO A 45 -1.11 -24.48 34.14
N ARG A 46 -1.44 -25.49 33.32
CA ARG A 46 -0.51 -26.58 32.95
C ARG A 46 0.64 -26.10 32.06
N LEU A 47 0.46 -24.99 31.36
CA LEU A 47 1.45 -24.42 30.45
C LEU A 47 2.46 -23.50 31.16
N ILE A 48 2.13 -22.98 32.35
CA ILE A 48 2.96 -22.02 33.08
C ILE A 48 3.98 -22.79 33.93
N VAL A 49 5.27 -22.64 33.63
CA VAL A 49 6.34 -23.34 34.36
C VAL A 49 6.52 -22.74 35.75
N SER A 50 6.08 -23.45 36.80
CA SER A 50 6.31 -23.05 38.18
C SER A 50 7.63 -23.60 38.70
N ARG A 51 8.60 -22.72 38.98
CA ARG A 51 9.77 -23.07 39.82
C ARG A 51 9.63 -22.58 41.27
N ASN A 52 8.69 -21.69 41.55
CA ASN A 52 8.18 -21.34 42.87
C ASN A 52 7.18 -20.19 42.70
N ASN A 53 6.20 -20.17 43.60
CA ASN A 53 5.24 -19.11 43.90
C ASN A 53 3.92 -19.13 43.11
N GLN A 54 2.89 -19.61 43.82
CA GLN A 54 1.46 -19.42 43.59
C GLN A 54 1.12 -18.00 43.08
N HIS A 55 1.81 -16.98 43.60
CA HIS A 55 1.69 -15.58 43.20
C HIS A 55 1.87 -15.32 41.70
N ASN A 56 2.73 -16.09 41.01
CA ASN A 56 2.91 -15.94 39.56
C ASN A 56 1.76 -16.57 38.77
N MET A 57 1.12 -17.61 39.31
CA MET A 57 -0.07 -18.22 38.74
C MET A 57 -1.27 -17.29 38.91
N ASP A 58 -1.46 -16.73 40.11
CA ASP A 58 -2.55 -15.80 40.41
C ASP A 58 -2.45 -14.54 39.54
N ALA A 59 -1.25 -13.98 39.39
CA ALA A 59 -1.02 -12.84 38.50
C ALA A 59 -1.27 -13.16 37.02
N ALA A 60 -0.90 -14.37 36.56
CA ALA A 60 -1.13 -14.80 35.18
C ALA A 60 -2.63 -15.03 34.90
N LEU A 61 -3.33 -15.69 35.83
CA LEU A 61 -4.78 -15.88 35.75
C LEU A 61 -5.53 -14.56 35.82
N GLN A 62 -5.12 -13.64 36.70
CA GLN A 62 -5.70 -12.30 36.77
C GLN A 62 -5.48 -11.51 35.47
N ALA A 63 -4.27 -11.59 34.89
CA ALA A 63 -3.99 -10.96 33.60
C ALA A 63 -4.79 -11.59 32.44
N LEU A 64 -5.03 -12.91 32.48
CA LEU A 64 -5.86 -13.62 31.52
C LEU A 64 -7.33 -13.22 31.66
N SER A 65 -7.89 -13.22 32.87
CA SER A 65 -9.26 -12.77 33.13
C SER A 65 -9.47 -11.33 32.69
N LEU A 66 -8.55 -10.42 33.07
CA LEU A 66 -8.58 -9.03 32.63
C LEU A 66 -8.52 -8.93 31.10
N SER A 67 -7.69 -9.75 30.45
CA SER A 67 -7.61 -9.78 28.99
C SER A 67 -8.92 -10.27 28.37
N ILE A 68 -9.52 -11.35 28.89
CA ILE A 68 -10.81 -11.86 28.39
C ILE A 68 -11.91 -10.81 28.52
N GLU A 69 -11.99 -10.12 29.66
CA GLU A 69 -12.92 -9.01 29.87
C GLU A 69 -12.63 -7.86 28.89
N THR A 70 -11.36 -7.49 28.72
CA THR A 70 -10.92 -6.42 27.80
C THR A 70 -11.26 -6.75 26.35
N TYR A 71 -11.15 -8.01 25.95
CA TYR A 71 -11.46 -8.52 24.61
C TYR A 71 -12.87 -9.10 24.49
N GLN A 72 -13.74 -8.91 25.51
CA GLN A 72 -15.12 -9.35 25.45
C GLN A 72 -15.84 -8.47 24.43
N LEU A 73 -16.02 -9.02 23.23
CA LEU A 73 -16.73 -8.35 22.15
C LEU A 73 -18.18 -8.13 22.60
N GLN A 74 -18.56 -6.87 22.78
CA GLN A 74 -19.97 -6.52 22.94
C GLN A 74 -20.70 -6.89 21.65
N PRO A 75 -21.95 -7.41 21.71
CA PRO A 75 -22.80 -7.57 20.54
C PRO A 75 -22.87 -6.23 19.81
N GLY A 76 -22.19 -6.13 18.67
CA GLY A 76 -21.82 -4.85 18.09
C GLY A 76 -21.60 -4.97 16.59
N CYS A 77 -21.33 -3.83 15.95
CA CYS A 77 -21.14 -3.76 14.50
C CYS A 77 -20.00 -4.66 13.99
N LEU A 78 -18.99 -4.96 14.81
CA LEU A 78 -17.89 -5.85 14.44
C LEU A 78 -18.33 -7.30 14.23
N GLU A 79 -19.24 -7.83 15.06
CA GLU A 79 -19.77 -9.18 14.88
C GLU A 79 -20.52 -9.28 13.54
N GLN A 80 -21.37 -8.29 13.24
CA GLN A 80 -22.10 -8.24 11.97
C GLN A 80 -21.16 -8.15 10.76
N PHE A 81 -20.04 -7.44 10.90
CA PHE A 81 -19.02 -7.40 9.86
C PHE A 81 -18.32 -8.75 9.68
N PHE A 82 -17.75 -9.33 10.74
CA PHE A 82 -16.98 -10.57 10.61
C PHE A 82 -17.84 -11.79 10.24
N ILE A 83 -19.11 -11.83 10.65
CA ILE A 83 -20.01 -12.95 10.37
C ILE A 83 -20.82 -12.75 9.08
N LYS A 84 -21.32 -11.53 8.85
CA LYS A 84 -22.31 -11.25 7.78
C LYS A 84 -21.79 -10.32 6.69
N ASP A 85 -20.52 -9.93 6.73
CA ASP A 85 -19.90 -9.02 5.77
C ASP A 85 -20.65 -7.68 5.65
N LYS A 86 -21.23 -7.21 6.75
CA LYS A 86 -22.10 -6.04 6.81
C LYS A 86 -21.43 -4.88 7.56
N ALA A 87 -21.45 -3.69 6.98
CA ALA A 87 -21.01 -2.46 7.62
C ALA A 87 -21.95 -2.05 8.79
N PRO A 88 -21.47 -1.22 9.74
CA PRO A 88 -22.32 -0.58 10.74
C PRO A 88 -23.43 0.24 10.07
N ASP A 89 -24.53 0.42 10.81
CA ASP A 89 -25.55 1.39 10.45
C ASP A 89 -24.94 2.80 10.49
N PRO A 90 -25.03 3.60 9.41
CA PRO A 90 -24.57 4.98 9.39
C PRO A 90 -25.11 5.83 10.54
N GLY A 91 -26.36 5.58 10.98
CA GLY A 91 -27.00 6.32 12.07
C GLY A 91 -26.41 6.06 13.45
N HIS A 92 -25.56 5.04 13.61
CA HIS A 92 -24.85 4.73 14.86
C HIS A 92 -23.35 5.06 14.80
N LEU A 93 -22.90 5.73 13.72
CA LEU A 93 -21.51 6.14 13.62
C LEU A 93 -21.22 7.29 14.60
N PRO A 94 -20.04 7.32 15.23
CA PRO A 94 -19.57 8.50 15.95
C PRO A 94 -19.63 9.75 15.05
N ASP A 95 -19.90 10.92 15.63
CA ASP A 95 -20.08 12.18 14.90
C ASP A 95 -18.99 12.47 13.87
N HIS A 96 -17.74 12.19 14.21
CA HIS A 96 -16.60 12.41 13.30
C HIS A 96 -16.64 11.51 12.05
N LEU A 97 -17.29 10.35 12.10
CA LEU A 97 -17.47 9.45 10.95
C LEU A 97 -18.76 9.71 10.17
N SER A 98 -19.65 10.59 10.64
CA SER A 98 -20.90 10.94 9.93
C SER A 98 -20.68 11.64 8.59
N VAL A 99 -19.45 12.11 8.32
CA VAL A 99 -19.05 12.70 7.02
C VAL A 99 -18.89 11.67 5.90
N LEU A 100 -18.90 10.37 6.24
CA LEU A 100 -18.68 9.28 5.29
C LEU A 100 -20.00 8.93 4.57
N PRO A 101 -20.00 8.84 3.23
CA PRO A 101 -21.11 8.23 2.51
C PRO A 101 -21.25 6.76 2.86
N ASP A 102 -22.48 6.25 2.93
CA ASP A 102 -22.82 4.87 3.30
C ASP A 102 -22.03 3.82 2.49
N TRP A 103 -21.83 4.08 1.18
CA TRP A 103 -21.13 3.15 0.29
C TRP A 103 -19.67 2.92 0.69
N THR A 104 -19.06 3.86 1.43
CA THR A 104 -17.64 3.80 1.84
C THR A 104 -17.40 2.93 3.07
N LEU A 105 -18.44 2.66 3.88
CA LEU A 105 -18.29 2.02 5.18
C LEU A 105 -17.75 0.60 5.07
N LEU A 106 -18.33 -0.23 4.20
CA LEU A 106 -17.87 -1.61 4.02
C LEU A 106 -16.46 -1.69 3.40
N PRO A 107 -16.13 -0.95 2.32
CA PRO A 107 -14.75 -0.86 1.82
C PRO A 107 -13.72 -0.41 2.85
N LEU A 108 -14.05 0.56 3.70
CA LEU A 108 -13.16 1.01 4.78
C LEU A 108 -12.91 -0.11 5.81
N MET A 109 -13.95 -0.81 6.25
CA MET A 109 -13.81 -1.92 7.19
C MET A 109 -13.00 -3.09 6.63
N LYS A 110 -13.09 -3.33 5.32
CA LYS A 110 -12.30 -4.35 4.62
C LYS A 110 -10.84 -3.93 4.38
N GLY A 111 -10.47 -2.69 4.72
CA GLY A 111 -9.15 -2.15 4.38
C GLY A 111 -8.94 -2.00 2.86
N ILE A 112 -10.04 -1.95 2.09
CA ILE A 112 -10.02 -1.72 0.65
C ILE A 112 -9.86 -0.24 0.35
N LEU A 113 -10.62 0.62 1.03
CA LEU A 113 -10.56 2.07 0.84
C LEU A 113 -9.60 2.67 1.88
N PRO A 114 -8.73 3.63 1.52
CA PRO A 114 -7.73 4.13 2.46
C PRO A 114 -8.40 4.98 3.54
N SER A 115 -8.00 4.78 4.80
CA SER A 115 -8.55 5.55 5.93
C SER A 115 -8.25 7.05 5.87
N SER A 116 -7.30 7.49 5.03
CA SER A 116 -6.99 8.91 4.81
C SER A 116 -8.21 9.71 4.34
N ILE A 117 -9.20 9.08 3.69
CA ILE A 117 -10.41 9.80 3.26
C ILE A 117 -11.17 10.40 4.45
N ILE A 118 -11.13 9.76 5.62
CA ILE A 118 -11.78 10.24 6.84
C ILE A 118 -11.15 11.56 7.27
N TYR A 119 -9.82 11.62 7.28
CA TYR A 119 -9.06 12.83 7.60
C TYR A 119 -9.34 13.94 6.59
N ILE A 120 -9.36 13.61 5.30
CA ILE A 120 -9.61 14.58 4.23
C ILE A 120 -11.03 15.17 4.35
N LEU A 121 -12.06 14.34 4.54
CA LEU A 121 -13.45 14.78 4.67
C LEU A 121 -13.69 15.65 5.91
N GLN A 122 -12.97 15.37 7.00
CA GLN A 122 -12.97 16.19 8.20
C GLN A 122 -12.06 17.43 8.10
N LEU A 123 -11.41 17.66 6.96
CA LEU A 123 -10.40 18.71 6.76
C LEU A 123 -9.27 18.69 7.81
N ARG A 124 -8.92 17.49 8.30
CA ARG A 124 -7.78 17.29 9.18
C ARG A 124 -6.48 17.25 8.36
N PRO A 125 -5.34 17.64 8.95
CA PRO A 125 -4.08 17.57 8.24
C PRO A 125 -3.71 16.13 7.86
N VAL A 126 -3.17 15.96 6.65
CA VAL A 126 -2.75 14.66 6.12
C VAL A 126 -1.22 14.58 6.12
N ILE A 127 -0.67 13.67 6.92
CA ILE A 127 0.78 13.42 6.96
C ILE A 127 1.15 12.45 5.84
N GLN A 128 2.06 12.87 4.96
CA GLN A 128 2.51 12.05 3.86
C GLN A 128 3.52 10.99 4.32
N GLY A 129 3.31 9.75 3.89
CA GLY A 129 4.24 8.65 4.16
C GLY A 129 5.54 8.81 3.36
N VAL A 130 6.68 8.71 4.04
CA VAL A 130 8.02 8.85 3.43
C VAL A 130 8.53 7.48 2.98
N GLN A 131 9.05 7.41 1.75
CA GLN A 131 9.75 6.24 1.20
C GLN A 131 11.26 6.36 1.43
N VAL A 132 12.01 5.26 1.30
CA VAL A 132 13.48 5.34 1.35
C VAL A 132 13.97 6.17 0.15
N GLU A 133 14.54 7.34 0.43
CA GLU A 133 14.91 8.32 -0.60
C GLU A 133 16.05 9.24 -0.16
N ASP A 134 16.57 10.04 -1.08
CA ASP A 134 17.58 11.06 -0.80
C ASP A 134 16.96 12.31 -0.15
N PRO A 135 17.26 12.61 1.13
CA PRO A 135 16.69 13.76 1.83
C PRO A 135 17.21 15.11 1.32
N SER A 136 18.31 15.14 0.56
CA SER A 136 18.83 16.36 -0.06
C SER A 136 18.00 16.82 -1.25
N LEU A 137 17.19 15.93 -1.82
CA LEU A 137 16.26 16.21 -2.92
C LEU A 137 14.85 16.49 -2.39
N ALA A 138 14.04 17.16 -3.21
CA ALA A 138 12.64 17.44 -2.91
C ALA A 138 11.87 16.13 -2.63
N SER A 139 10.91 16.15 -1.71
CA SER A 139 10.12 14.96 -1.33
C SER A 139 9.56 14.20 -2.54
N GLY A 140 9.69 12.87 -2.54
CA GLY A 140 9.09 12.03 -3.57
C GLY A 140 7.56 12.12 -3.62
N ASN A 141 6.92 12.55 -2.52
CA ASN A 141 5.49 12.83 -2.47
C ASN A 141 5.08 14.04 -3.32
N ASN A 142 6.02 14.90 -3.74
CA ASN A 142 5.71 16.00 -4.65
C ASN A 142 5.26 15.49 -6.03
N THR A 143 5.86 14.40 -6.53
CA THR A 143 5.53 13.83 -7.84
C THR A 143 4.10 13.29 -7.88
N SER A 144 3.61 12.75 -6.76
CA SER A 144 2.23 12.26 -6.63
C SER A 144 1.22 13.31 -6.15
N ARG A 145 1.64 14.55 -5.86
CA ARG A 145 0.73 15.61 -5.41
C ARG A 145 -0.43 15.85 -6.37
N PRO A 146 -0.24 15.98 -7.71
CA PRO A 146 -1.37 16.16 -8.62
C PRO A 146 -2.42 15.05 -8.55
N ILE A 147 -2.02 13.81 -8.29
CA ILE A 147 -2.95 12.69 -8.09
C ILE A 147 -3.76 12.91 -6.80
N ARG A 148 -3.11 13.33 -5.71
CA ARG A 148 -3.79 13.67 -4.44
C ARG A 148 -4.73 14.86 -4.59
N GLN A 149 -4.37 15.86 -5.40
CA GLN A 149 -5.27 16.98 -5.68
C GLN A 149 -6.59 16.52 -6.30
N VAL A 150 -6.54 15.51 -7.18
CA VAL A 150 -7.76 14.87 -7.72
C VAL A 150 -8.53 14.12 -6.64
N VAL A 151 -7.86 13.34 -5.80
CA VAL A 151 -8.50 12.65 -4.65
C VAL A 151 -9.22 13.67 -3.75
N PHE A 152 -8.58 14.80 -3.45
CA PHE A 152 -9.20 15.88 -2.67
C PHE A 152 -10.39 16.50 -3.42
N GLY A 153 -10.28 16.72 -4.73
CA GLY A 153 -11.39 17.21 -5.55
C GLY A 153 -12.60 16.29 -5.52
N LEU A 154 -12.39 14.98 -5.65
CA LEU A 154 -13.45 13.97 -5.60
C LEU A 154 -14.14 13.91 -4.23
N LEU A 155 -13.39 14.11 -3.14
CA LEU A 155 -13.90 14.06 -1.78
C LEU A 155 -14.55 15.37 -1.31
N LEU A 156 -14.01 16.51 -1.71
CA LEU A 156 -14.35 17.82 -1.13
C LEU A 156 -15.01 18.80 -2.10
N GLY A 157 -14.99 18.49 -3.40
CA GLY A 157 -15.35 19.40 -4.48
C GLY A 157 -14.24 20.40 -4.83
N GLU A 158 -14.50 21.26 -5.82
CA GLU A 158 -13.55 22.30 -6.23
C GLU A 158 -13.36 23.38 -5.16
N ARG A 159 -12.18 24.01 -5.15
CA ARG A 159 -11.82 25.19 -4.34
C ARG A 159 -11.59 24.96 -2.85
N ARG A 160 -11.63 23.71 -2.37
CA ARG A 160 -11.13 23.39 -1.02
C ARG A 160 -9.62 23.21 -1.00
N GLU A 161 -9.02 23.41 0.16
CA GLU A 161 -7.60 23.14 0.39
C GLU A 161 -7.48 22.17 1.56
N VAL A 162 -6.53 21.24 1.46
CA VAL A 162 -6.17 20.28 2.50
C VAL A 162 -4.78 20.60 2.98
N GLU A 163 -4.58 20.69 4.29
CA GLU A 163 -3.24 20.82 4.86
C GLU A 163 -2.49 19.48 4.75
N GLU A 164 -1.38 19.46 4.03
CA GLU A 164 -0.47 18.31 3.96
C GLU A 164 0.78 18.57 4.77
N TYR A 165 1.19 17.61 5.59
CA TYR A 165 2.51 17.57 6.22
C TYR A 165 3.44 16.66 5.42
N ASP A 166 4.61 17.18 5.05
CA ASP A 166 5.63 16.45 4.31
C ASP A 166 7.02 17.00 4.63
N ARG A 167 8.08 16.28 4.22
CA ARG A 167 9.44 16.71 4.48
C ARG A 167 9.87 17.87 3.55
N GLU A 168 10.55 18.86 4.12
CA GLU A 168 11.38 19.85 3.43
C GLU A 168 12.82 19.65 3.93
N GLY A 169 13.65 18.96 3.14
CA GLY A 169 14.93 18.44 3.60
C GLY A 169 14.74 17.36 4.67
N ILE A 170 15.27 17.63 5.88
CA ILE A 170 15.13 16.79 7.07
C ILE A 170 14.01 17.24 8.02
N ASN A 171 13.34 18.37 7.74
CA ASN A 171 12.33 18.94 8.60
C ASN A 171 10.93 18.54 8.12
N LEU A 172 10.01 18.33 9.07
CA LEU A 172 8.59 18.20 8.77
C LEU A 172 7.97 19.59 8.63
N THR A 173 7.28 19.84 7.52
CA THR A 173 6.64 21.13 7.20
C THR A 173 5.22 20.90 6.70
N SER A 174 4.36 21.93 6.75
CA SER A 174 3.02 21.85 6.18
C SER A 174 2.80 22.81 5.01
N SER A 175 1.89 22.43 4.12
CA SER A 175 1.48 23.25 2.97
C SER A 175 0.01 23.03 2.65
N MET A 176 -0.67 24.08 2.16
CA MET A 176 -2.04 23.97 1.71
C MET A 176 -2.06 23.45 0.26
N VAL A 177 -2.74 22.33 0.05
CA VAL A 177 -2.86 21.65 -1.25
C VAL A 177 -4.29 21.79 -1.76
N LYS A 178 -4.42 22.39 -2.95
CA LYS A 178 -5.73 22.65 -3.58
C LYS A 178 -6.35 21.37 -4.10
N ALA A 179 -7.63 21.19 -3.81
CA ALA A 179 -8.50 20.21 -4.44
C ALA A 179 -8.75 20.60 -5.91
N ILE A 180 -8.60 19.63 -6.82
CA ILE A 180 -8.80 19.79 -8.26
C ILE A 180 -9.80 18.73 -8.70
N LEU A 181 -10.88 19.13 -9.36
CA LEU A 181 -11.83 18.19 -9.94
C LEU A 181 -11.53 18.04 -11.44
N PRO A 182 -11.25 16.82 -11.94
CA PRO A 182 -11.04 16.59 -13.37
C PRO A 182 -12.34 16.80 -14.15
N ARG A 183 -12.22 17.03 -15.46
CA ARG A 183 -13.36 17.35 -16.33
C ARG A 183 -14.40 16.24 -16.31
N ALA A 184 -13.95 14.99 -16.41
CA ALA A 184 -14.82 13.82 -16.36
C ALA A 184 -15.57 13.68 -15.02
N ALA A 185 -15.12 14.37 -13.96
CA ALA A 185 -15.74 14.32 -12.63
C ALA A 185 -16.63 15.53 -12.30
N GLN A 186 -16.79 16.52 -13.19
CA GLN A 186 -17.51 17.77 -12.87
C GLN A 186 -18.96 17.57 -12.38
N GLN A 187 -19.60 16.49 -12.82
CA GLN A 187 -20.98 16.15 -12.43
C GLN A 187 -21.04 15.07 -11.34
N MET A 188 -19.89 14.55 -10.90
CA MET A 188 -19.85 13.53 -9.86
C MET A 188 -20.03 14.15 -8.48
N GLN A 189 -20.88 13.53 -7.68
CA GLN A 189 -21.02 13.79 -6.26
C GLN A 189 -20.45 12.60 -5.49
N LEU A 190 -19.81 12.88 -4.35
CA LEU A 190 -19.17 11.86 -3.53
C LEU A 190 -20.13 10.73 -3.14
N ASP A 191 -21.38 11.06 -2.78
CA ASP A 191 -22.40 10.08 -2.36
C ASP A 191 -22.84 9.12 -3.47
N MET A 192 -22.63 9.53 -4.72
CA MET A 192 -23.06 8.80 -5.92
C MET A 192 -21.88 8.24 -6.73
N LEU A 193 -20.66 8.35 -6.21
CA LEU A 193 -19.45 8.00 -6.92
C LEU A 193 -19.39 6.50 -7.25
N ASN A 194 -19.86 5.64 -6.33
CA ASN A 194 -20.01 4.21 -6.56
C ASN A 194 -21.07 3.85 -7.62
N GLN A 195 -22.00 4.76 -7.90
CA GLN A 195 -23.08 4.58 -8.89
C GLN A 195 -22.72 5.17 -10.25
N ALA A 196 -21.64 5.94 -10.35
CA ALA A 196 -21.18 6.51 -11.61
C ALA A 196 -20.84 5.37 -12.61
N PRO A 197 -21.15 5.54 -13.92
CA PRO A 197 -20.84 4.52 -14.91
C PRO A 197 -19.35 4.20 -14.93
N HIS A 198 -19.01 2.93 -15.16
CA HIS A 198 -17.61 2.46 -15.18
C HIS A 198 -16.75 3.25 -16.16
N SER A 199 -17.28 3.59 -17.35
CA SER A 199 -16.58 4.40 -18.36
C SER A 199 -16.17 5.78 -17.84
N VAL A 200 -17.03 6.45 -17.06
CA VAL A 200 -16.73 7.77 -16.51
C VAL A 200 -15.71 7.65 -15.37
N ARG A 201 -15.84 6.63 -14.51
CA ARG A 201 -14.85 6.35 -13.44
C ARG A 201 -13.47 6.04 -14.04
N LEU A 202 -13.43 5.29 -15.14
CA LEU A 202 -12.21 5.02 -15.89
C LEU A 202 -11.64 6.28 -16.55
N GLU A 203 -12.49 7.10 -17.15
CA GLU A 203 -12.07 8.38 -17.76
C GLU A 203 -11.43 9.31 -16.73
N VAL A 204 -12.02 9.44 -15.53
CA VAL A 204 -11.43 10.23 -14.42
C VAL A 204 -10.05 9.70 -14.04
N PHE A 205 -9.88 8.38 -13.92
CA PHE A 205 -8.61 7.75 -13.60
C PHE A 205 -7.55 8.05 -14.67
N LEU A 206 -7.91 7.85 -15.94
CA LEU A 206 -7.04 8.04 -17.09
C LEU A 206 -6.69 9.52 -17.33
N GLU A 207 -7.64 10.44 -17.16
CA GLU A 207 -7.42 11.89 -17.21
C GLU A 207 -6.41 12.32 -16.14
N THR A 208 -6.53 11.77 -14.93
CA THR A 208 -5.63 12.09 -13.81
C THR A 208 -4.18 11.69 -14.10
N LEU A 209 -3.97 10.50 -14.65
CA LEU A 209 -2.63 10.02 -15.03
C LEU A 209 -2.17 10.48 -16.41
N ARG A 210 -3.04 11.20 -17.14
CA ARG A 210 -2.83 11.68 -18.52
C ARG A 210 -2.54 10.58 -19.53
N VAL A 211 -3.16 9.41 -19.33
CA VAL A 211 -2.96 8.20 -20.15
C VAL A 211 -4.18 7.99 -21.03
N SER A 212 -3.98 7.73 -22.32
CA SER A 212 -5.08 7.31 -23.19
C SER A 212 -5.43 5.85 -22.95
N GLN A 213 -6.70 5.46 -23.08
CA GLN A 213 -7.08 4.04 -22.96
C GLN A 213 -6.34 3.16 -23.98
N SER A 214 -6.09 3.68 -25.20
CA SER A 214 -5.32 2.97 -26.23
C SER A 214 -3.88 2.65 -25.83
N THR A 215 -3.29 3.40 -24.90
CA THR A 215 -1.96 3.12 -24.36
C THR A 215 -1.92 1.81 -23.59
N LEU A 216 -3.05 1.37 -23.01
CA LEU A 216 -3.14 0.18 -22.18
C LEU A 216 -3.52 -1.07 -22.98
N ASN A 217 -3.84 -0.92 -24.27
CA ASN A 217 -4.21 -2.03 -25.13
C ASN A 217 -3.11 -3.09 -25.20
N GLY A 218 -3.44 -4.34 -24.88
CA GLY A 218 -2.52 -5.47 -24.92
C GLY A 218 -1.64 -5.61 -23.67
N ILE A 219 -1.82 -4.76 -22.66
CA ILE A 219 -1.25 -4.96 -21.32
C ILE A 219 -2.18 -5.89 -20.52
N PRO A 220 -1.67 -6.83 -19.72
CA PRO A 220 -2.50 -7.61 -18.80
C PRO A 220 -3.33 -6.69 -17.86
N PRO A 221 -4.62 -6.97 -17.61
CA PRO A 221 -5.51 -6.03 -16.90
C PRO A 221 -5.00 -5.54 -15.54
N HIS A 222 -4.37 -6.41 -14.75
CA HIS A 222 -3.81 -6.07 -13.43
C HIS A 222 -2.49 -5.30 -13.50
N LEU A 223 -1.87 -5.18 -14.68
CA LEU A 223 -0.67 -4.36 -14.92
C LEU A 223 -0.98 -3.02 -15.59
N GLU A 224 -2.21 -2.79 -16.03
CA GLU A 224 -2.63 -1.51 -16.65
C GLU A 224 -2.38 -0.32 -15.72
N LEU A 225 -2.78 -0.43 -14.45
CA LEU A 225 -2.57 0.63 -13.45
C LEU A 225 -1.07 0.91 -13.20
N PRO A 226 -0.21 -0.08 -12.91
CA PRO A 226 1.24 0.14 -12.81
C PRO A 226 1.87 0.77 -14.06
N VAL A 227 1.42 0.38 -15.25
CA VAL A 227 1.90 0.94 -16.52
C VAL A 227 1.48 2.41 -16.66
N ALA A 228 0.22 2.74 -16.36
CA ALA A 228 -0.28 4.11 -16.37
C ALA A 228 0.48 5.01 -15.37
N VAL A 229 0.72 4.51 -14.16
CA VAL A 229 1.53 5.20 -13.14
C VAL A 229 2.97 5.39 -13.61
N THR A 230 3.55 4.40 -14.27
CA THR A 230 4.92 4.49 -14.81
C THR A 230 5.02 5.54 -15.90
N TYR A 231 4.04 5.59 -16.81
CA TYR A 231 3.93 6.64 -17.83
C TYR A 231 3.86 8.04 -17.20
N TYR A 232 3.03 8.21 -16.15
CA TYR A 232 2.90 9.47 -15.43
C TYR A 232 4.22 9.86 -14.74
N TRP A 233 4.83 8.93 -14.00
CA TRP A 233 6.09 9.17 -13.28
C TRP A 233 7.22 9.66 -14.19
N LEU A 234 7.40 9.08 -15.38
CA LEU A 234 8.45 9.49 -16.33
C LEU A 234 8.31 10.94 -16.85
N ARG A 235 7.13 11.53 -16.73
CA ARG A 235 6.85 12.92 -17.16
C ARG A 235 6.90 13.92 -16.02
N HIS A 236 6.58 13.47 -14.81
CA HIS A 236 6.34 14.35 -13.67
C HIS A 236 7.42 14.26 -12.60
N ALA A 237 8.32 13.28 -12.67
CA ALA A 237 9.38 13.11 -11.68
C ALA A 237 10.33 14.31 -11.61
N HIS A 238 10.66 14.69 -10.38
CA HIS A 238 11.75 15.61 -10.07
C HIS A 238 13.07 14.90 -10.34
N LEU A 239 13.84 15.43 -11.29
CA LEU A 239 14.92 14.74 -12.02
C LEU A 239 14.35 13.57 -12.83
N ARG A 240 14.21 13.80 -14.14
CA ARG A 240 13.60 12.83 -15.05
C ARG A 240 14.40 11.53 -15.07
N PRO A 241 13.78 10.36 -14.79
CA PRO A 241 14.44 9.08 -14.87
C PRO A 241 14.95 8.82 -16.30
N ASP A 242 16.21 8.39 -16.40
CA ASP A 242 16.81 7.96 -17.66
C ASP A 242 16.23 6.62 -18.16
N HIS A 243 16.66 6.19 -19.35
CA HIS A 243 16.16 4.96 -19.95
C HIS A 243 16.47 3.70 -19.10
N PRO A 244 17.67 3.51 -18.53
CA PRO A 244 17.95 2.42 -17.58
C PRO A 244 16.97 2.33 -16.40
N PHE A 245 16.52 3.46 -15.84
CA PHE A 245 15.51 3.45 -14.76
C PHE A 245 14.20 2.81 -15.18
N LEU A 246 13.70 3.20 -16.36
CA LEU A 246 12.48 2.63 -16.94
C LEU A 246 12.66 1.14 -17.22
N GLN A 247 13.74 0.77 -17.91
CA GLN A 247 14.00 -0.62 -18.27
C GLN A 247 14.10 -1.52 -17.03
N ALA A 248 14.82 -1.09 -15.99
CA ALA A 248 14.95 -1.82 -14.75
C ALA A 248 13.60 -2.01 -14.02
N LEU A 249 12.76 -0.97 -13.99
CA LEU A 249 11.43 -1.06 -13.40
C LEU A 249 10.55 -2.05 -14.16
N LEU A 250 10.51 -1.98 -15.49
CA LEU A 250 9.72 -2.90 -16.32
C LEU A 250 10.22 -4.35 -16.21
N LEU A 251 11.53 -4.57 -16.15
CA LEU A 251 12.09 -5.89 -15.86
C LEU A 251 11.72 -6.39 -14.46
N GLY A 252 11.62 -5.49 -13.48
CA GLY A 252 11.09 -5.78 -12.16
C GLY A 252 9.62 -6.22 -12.17
N LEU A 253 8.78 -5.52 -12.96
CA LEU A 253 7.37 -5.88 -13.16
C LEU A 253 7.24 -7.27 -13.83
N VAL A 254 8.06 -7.53 -14.86
CA VAL A 254 8.12 -8.85 -15.50
C VAL A 254 8.52 -9.92 -14.49
N TYR A 255 9.60 -9.70 -13.73
CA TYR A 255 10.01 -10.64 -12.69
C TYR A 255 8.86 -10.94 -11.71
N GLY A 256 8.19 -9.90 -11.23
CA GLY A 256 7.04 -10.00 -10.34
C GLY A 256 5.89 -10.81 -10.90
N GLU A 257 5.51 -10.55 -12.15
CA GLU A 257 4.41 -11.22 -12.81
C GLU A 257 4.65 -12.73 -12.95
N PHE A 258 5.84 -13.12 -13.37
CA PHE A 258 6.18 -14.53 -13.51
C PHE A 258 6.35 -15.23 -12.14
N CYS A 259 6.78 -14.52 -11.09
CA CYS A 259 6.73 -15.04 -9.72
C CYS A 259 5.29 -15.30 -9.25
N ARG A 260 4.36 -14.39 -9.59
CA ARG A 260 2.93 -14.51 -9.26
C ARG A 260 2.30 -15.70 -9.99
N GLU A 261 2.45 -15.79 -11.31
CA GLU A 261 1.88 -16.87 -12.13
C GLU A 261 2.33 -18.25 -11.63
N ARG A 262 3.62 -18.39 -11.33
CA ARG A 262 4.20 -19.64 -10.81
C ARG A 262 3.59 -20.06 -9.47
N LYS A 263 3.41 -19.11 -8.55
CA LYS A 263 2.80 -19.39 -7.24
C LYS A 263 1.33 -19.80 -7.40
N CYS A 264 0.62 -19.24 -8.37
CA CYS A 264 -0.76 -19.63 -8.69
C CYS A 264 -0.83 -21.02 -9.34
N GLN A 265 0.19 -21.41 -10.14
CA GLN A 265 0.21 -22.68 -10.87
C GLN A 265 0.89 -23.83 -10.10
N GLY A 266 1.52 -23.58 -8.95
CA GLY A 266 2.18 -24.62 -8.15
C GLY A 266 3.44 -25.21 -8.78
N VAL A 267 4.09 -24.52 -9.72
CA VAL A 267 5.25 -25.04 -10.46
C VAL A 267 6.55 -24.83 -9.66
N GLU A 268 7.28 -25.91 -9.39
CA GLU A 268 8.49 -25.88 -8.56
C GLU A 268 9.80 -25.57 -9.31
N ALA A 269 9.88 -25.75 -10.63
CA ALA A 269 11.08 -25.42 -11.41
C ALA A 269 11.09 -23.93 -11.83
N GLU A 270 12.23 -23.24 -11.67
CA GLU A 270 12.36 -21.86 -12.16
C GLU A 270 12.61 -21.86 -13.66
N GLY A 271 11.93 -20.98 -14.40
CA GLY A 271 12.31 -20.71 -15.79
C GLY A 271 13.64 -19.95 -15.87
N PRO A 272 14.42 -20.12 -16.95
CA PRO A 272 15.79 -19.58 -17.06
C PRO A 272 15.85 -18.03 -16.98
N VAL A 273 14.75 -17.33 -17.28
CA VAL A 273 14.66 -15.88 -17.11
C VAL A 273 14.51 -15.48 -15.63
N LEU A 274 13.67 -16.19 -14.88
CA LEU A 274 13.49 -15.93 -13.44
C LEU A 274 14.78 -16.21 -12.67
N GLU A 275 15.49 -17.29 -13.02
CA GLU A 275 16.78 -17.61 -12.39
C GLU A 275 17.80 -16.50 -12.58
N ARG A 276 18.01 -16.05 -13.83
CA ARG A 276 18.95 -14.95 -14.12
C ARG A 276 18.57 -13.66 -13.39
N LEU A 277 17.30 -13.27 -13.38
CA LEU A 277 16.87 -12.07 -12.66
C LEU A 277 17.01 -12.23 -11.14
N ARG A 278 16.79 -13.44 -10.61
CA ARG A 278 16.98 -13.76 -9.19
C ARG A 278 18.45 -13.74 -8.79
N GLU A 279 19.36 -14.25 -9.62
CA GLU A 279 20.81 -14.23 -9.38
C GLU A 279 21.36 -12.82 -9.17
N LEU A 280 20.78 -11.82 -9.86
CA LEU A 280 21.12 -10.40 -9.65
C LEU A 280 20.83 -9.93 -8.23
N THR A 281 19.87 -10.54 -7.53
CA THR A 281 19.54 -10.20 -6.14
C THR A 281 20.44 -10.89 -5.12
N GLN A 282 21.12 -11.97 -5.49
CA GLN A 282 21.98 -12.76 -4.61
C GLN A 282 23.44 -12.28 -4.65
N ASN A 283 23.85 -11.65 -5.75
CA ASN A 283 25.20 -11.12 -5.96
C ASN A 283 25.19 -9.59 -6.12
N PRO A 284 24.91 -8.82 -5.06
CA PRO A 284 24.86 -7.36 -5.15
C PRO A 284 26.25 -6.81 -5.52
N VAL A 285 26.33 -6.04 -6.60
CA VAL A 285 27.55 -5.32 -6.98
C VAL A 285 27.62 -4.02 -6.18
N GLY A 286 28.64 -3.89 -5.32
CA GLY A 286 28.90 -2.70 -4.52
C GLY A 286 27.94 -2.57 -3.33
N ALA A 287 28.49 -2.38 -2.13
CA ALA A 287 27.74 -2.40 -0.87
C ALA A 287 26.89 -1.13 -0.62
N ASP A 288 27.09 -0.07 -1.39
CA ASP A 288 26.48 1.23 -1.11
C ASP A 288 25.15 1.43 -1.84
N LEU A 289 24.15 1.90 -1.10
CA LEU A 289 22.86 2.29 -1.64
C LEU A 289 23.04 3.49 -2.58
N ASN A 290 22.72 3.29 -3.86
CA ASN A 290 22.62 4.42 -4.79
C ASN A 290 21.41 5.28 -4.43
N LEU A 291 21.65 6.42 -3.76
CA LEU A 291 20.62 7.35 -3.30
C LEU A 291 19.80 7.92 -4.45
N GLY A 292 20.42 8.21 -5.59
CA GLY A 292 19.71 8.65 -6.79
C GLY A 292 18.72 7.61 -7.30
N VAL A 293 19.08 6.32 -7.20
CA VAL A 293 18.17 5.23 -7.58
C VAL A 293 17.03 5.06 -6.58
N ALA A 294 17.34 5.11 -5.28
CA ALA A 294 16.33 5.07 -4.23
C ALA A 294 15.33 6.23 -4.39
N HIS A 295 15.82 7.44 -4.64
CA HIS A 295 14.99 8.63 -4.80
C HIS A 295 14.14 8.61 -6.08
N ALA A 296 14.66 8.10 -7.20
CA ALA A 296 13.85 7.97 -8.41
C ALA A 296 12.67 7.01 -8.18
N TYR A 297 12.91 5.86 -7.55
CA TYR A 297 11.86 4.89 -7.27
C TYR A 297 10.99 5.25 -6.05
N SER A 298 11.43 6.12 -5.15
CA SER A 298 10.56 6.67 -4.10
C SER A 298 9.42 7.46 -4.71
N GLN A 299 9.72 8.30 -5.71
CA GLN A 299 8.74 9.05 -6.48
C GLN A 299 7.72 8.14 -7.18
N TRP A 300 8.20 7.08 -7.84
CA TRP A 300 7.32 6.10 -8.49
C TRP A 300 6.42 5.39 -7.47
N GLN A 301 6.97 4.94 -6.35
CA GLN A 301 6.22 4.28 -5.27
C GLN A 301 5.15 5.21 -4.67
N CYS A 302 5.46 6.50 -4.49
CA CYS A 302 4.47 7.49 -4.06
C CYS A 302 3.37 7.67 -5.11
N CYS A 303 3.70 7.71 -6.41
CA CYS A 303 2.69 7.78 -7.48
C CYS A 303 1.81 6.53 -7.53
N LEU A 304 2.41 5.35 -7.34
CA LEU A 304 1.68 4.08 -7.32
C LEU A 304 0.70 4.04 -6.15
N ARG A 305 1.13 4.45 -4.95
CA ARG A 305 0.27 4.50 -3.76
C ARG A 305 -0.94 5.40 -3.98
N GLU A 306 -0.72 6.62 -4.46
CA GLU A 306 -1.84 7.55 -4.71
C GLU A 306 -2.70 7.12 -5.91
N GLY A 307 -2.11 6.44 -6.91
CA GLY A 307 -2.86 5.81 -8.00
C GLY A 307 -3.77 4.68 -7.51
N LEU A 308 -3.30 3.84 -6.59
CA LEU A 308 -4.13 2.81 -5.94
C LEU A 308 -5.26 3.44 -5.12
N ASN A 309 -4.95 4.45 -4.30
CA ASN A 309 -5.95 5.19 -3.53
C ASN A 309 -7.04 5.78 -4.44
N LEU A 310 -6.65 6.38 -5.56
CA LEU A 310 -7.58 6.91 -6.56
C LEU A 310 -8.42 5.79 -7.21
N ASN A 311 -7.80 4.68 -7.58
CA ASN A 311 -8.51 3.53 -8.16
C ASN A 311 -9.56 2.97 -7.21
N GLN A 312 -9.22 2.84 -5.92
CA GLN A 312 -10.12 2.37 -4.86
C GLN A 312 -11.28 3.34 -4.62
N LEU A 313 -10.97 4.64 -4.54
CA LEU A 313 -11.99 5.69 -4.41
C LEU A 313 -12.97 5.65 -5.58
N LEU A 314 -12.47 5.46 -6.81
CA LEU A 314 -13.25 5.30 -8.03
C LEU A 314 -13.90 3.92 -8.17
N CYS A 315 -13.93 3.10 -7.12
CA CYS A 315 -14.53 1.77 -7.12
C CYS A 315 -13.96 0.84 -8.21
N PHE A 316 -12.63 0.83 -8.35
CA PHE A 316 -11.84 -0.07 -9.20
C PHE A 316 -12.16 0.01 -10.70
N PRO A 317 -12.01 1.17 -11.36
CA PRO A 317 -12.12 1.23 -12.82
C PRO A 317 -11.04 0.38 -13.52
N LEU A 318 -9.87 0.21 -12.91
CA LEU A 318 -8.83 -0.73 -13.32
C LEU A 318 -8.65 -1.85 -12.29
N THR A 319 -8.17 -3.00 -12.77
CA THR A 319 -7.86 -4.15 -11.90
C THR A 319 -6.60 -3.85 -11.09
N GLU A 320 -6.63 -4.11 -9.78
CA GLU A 320 -5.46 -3.88 -8.93
C GLU A 320 -4.36 -4.94 -9.16
N PRO A 321 -3.09 -4.52 -9.16
CA PRO A 321 -1.95 -5.43 -9.15
C PRO A 321 -1.81 -6.14 -7.79
N GLN A 322 -1.23 -7.34 -7.80
CA GLN A 322 -0.76 -7.96 -6.56
C GLN A 322 0.53 -7.29 -6.08
N CYS A 323 0.41 -6.29 -5.19
CA CYS A 323 1.51 -5.44 -4.74
C CYS A 323 2.70 -6.23 -4.14
N ALA A 324 2.44 -7.40 -3.55
CA ALA A 324 3.48 -8.27 -2.98
C ALA A 324 4.54 -8.73 -4.00
N TRP A 325 4.21 -8.74 -5.29
CA TRP A 325 5.13 -9.15 -6.36
C TRP A 325 5.55 -8.00 -7.27
N LEU A 326 4.91 -6.82 -7.16
CA LEU A 326 5.05 -5.75 -8.13
C LEU A 326 6.42 -5.05 -8.08
N TYR A 327 7.02 -4.92 -6.90
CA TYR A 327 8.26 -4.18 -6.73
C TYR A 327 9.25 -4.90 -5.81
N LYS A 328 10.49 -5.06 -6.28
CA LYS A 328 11.60 -5.61 -5.51
C LYS A 328 12.80 -4.67 -5.60
N GLY A 329 12.97 -3.82 -4.58
CA GLY A 329 14.01 -2.78 -4.54
C GLY A 329 15.42 -3.30 -4.84
N THR A 330 15.81 -4.42 -4.22
CA THR A 330 17.13 -5.02 -4.46
C THR A 330 17.36 -5.42 -5.93
N LEU A 331 16.30 -5.89 -6.62
CA LEU A 331 16.38 -6.26 -8.03
C LEU A 331 16.52 -5.02 -8.91
N VAL A 332 15.61 -4.05 -8.77
CA VAL A 332 15.60 -2.87 -9.66
C VAL A 332 16.86 -2.03 -9.48
N HIS A 333 17.42 -1.94 -8.28
CA HIS A 333 18.70 -1.27 -8.04
C HIS A 333 19.86 -1.96 -8.79
N GLN A 334 19.94 -3.28 -8.69
CA GLN A 334 20.99 -4.03 -9.39
C GLN A 334 20.81 -3.97 -10.91
N LEU A 335 19.57 -4.00 -11.39
CA LEU A 335 19.26 -3.84 -12.81
C LEU A 335 19.72 -2.47 -13.33
N VAL A 336 19.46 -1.37 -12.63
CA VAL A 336 19.94 -0.05 -13.06
C VAL A 336 21.47 -0.05 -13.20
N THR A 337 22.20 -0.60 -12.23
CA THR A 337 23.67 -0.70 -12.30
C THR A 337 24.13 -1.54 -13.50
N LYS A 338 23.51 -2.70 -13.73
CA LYS A 338 23.89 -3.59 -14.83
C LYS A 338 23.55 -3.01 -16.20
N LEU A 339 22.39 -2.39 -16.36
CA LEU A 339 21.97 -1.73 -17.60
C LEU A 339 22.89 -0.55 -17.95
N ARG A 340 23.30 0.24 -16.94
CA ARG A 340 24.33 1.28 -17.14
C ARG A 340 25.70 0.71 -17.50
N GLY A 341 26.01 -0.51 -17.04
CA GLY A 341 27.19 -1.27 -17.42
C GLY A 341 27.13 -1.92 -18.81
N GLY A 342 26.09 -1.66 -19.61
CA GLY A 342 25.95 -2.17 -20.97
C GLY A 342 25.17 -3.48 -21.12
N LEU A 343 24.61 -4.02 -20.02
CA LEU A 343 23.68 -5.15 -20.12
C LEU A 343 22.39 -4.70 -20.82
N THR A 344 21.80 -5.56 -21.64
CA THR A 344 20.56 -5.25 -22.37
C THR A 344 19.37 -6.04 -21.81
N PRO A 345 18.15 -5.46 -21.83
CA PRO A 345 16.95 -6.20 -21.43
C PRO A 345 16.74 -7.49 -22.23
N ASP A 346 17.01 -7.46 -23.54
CA ASP A 346 16.88 -8.66 -24.37
C ASP A 346 17.79 -9.79 -23.88
N SER A 347 19.05 -9.50 -23.50
CA SER A 347 19.98 -10.51 -22.97
C SER A 347 19.48 -11.18 -21.68
N LEU A 348 18.78 -10.43 -20.83
CA LEU A 348 18.18 -10.94 -19.59
C LEU A 348 16.92 -11.79 -19.86
N LEU A 349 16.22 -11.52 -20.96
CA LEU A 349 14.97 -12.16 -21.32
C LEU A 349 15.13 -13.29 -22.37
N ILE A 350 16.36 -13.59 -22.81
CA ILE A 350 16.67 -14.69 -23.75
C ILE A 350 16.02 -16.00 -23.26
N GLY A 351 15.36 -16.75 -24.14
CA GLY A 351 14.74 -18.02 -23.77
C GLY A 351 13.42 -17.90 -22.99
N GLY A 352 12.87 -16.68 -22.83
CA GLY A 352 11.51 -16.43 -22.34
C GLY A 352 10.71 -15.61 -23.34
N PRO A 353 10.05 -16.24 -24.33
CA PRO A 353 9.28 -15.49 -25.34
C PRO A 353 8.15 -14.65 -24.70
N CYS A 354 7.43 -15.22 -23.72
CA CYS A 354 6.36 -14.52 -23.02
C CYS A 354 6.88 -13.33 -22.20
N SER A 355 8.02 -13.48 -21.49
CA SER A 355 8.59 -12.39 -20.69
C SER A 355 9.14 -11.26 -21.57
N GLY A 356 9.78 -11.61 -22.70
CA GLY A 356 10.19 -10.68 -23.73
C GLY A 356 9.01 -9.92 -24.35
N GLN A 357 7.91 -10.62 -24.65
CA GLN A 357 6.70 -10.01 -25.20
C GLN A 357 6.05 -9.04 -24.21
N LEU A 358 5.88 -9.45 -22.95
CA LEU A 358 5.32 -8.59 -21.89
C LEU A 358 6.17 -7.34 -21.69
N TYR A 359 7.49 -7.50 -21.61
CA TYR A 359 8.42 -6.38 -21.50
C TYR A 359 8.26 -5.37 -22.66
N ARG A 360 8.27 -5.87 -23.91
CA ARG A 360 8.14 -5.01 -25.10
C ARG A 360 6.76 -4.36 -25.22
N ALA A 361 5.70 -5.05 -24.80
CA ALA A 361 4.35 -4.50 -24.76
C ALA A 361 4.29 -3.31 -23.80
N MET A 362 4.77 -3.46 -22.56
CA MET A 362 4.81 -2.37 -21.58
C MET A 362 5.72 -1.22 -22.02
N LEU A 363 6.91 -1.54 -22.55
CA LEU A 363 7.85 -0.53 -23.02
C LEU A 363 7.27 0.26 -24.21
N GLY A 364 6.67 -0.43 -25.17
CA GLY A 364 6.02 0.17 -26.34
C GLY A 364 4.82 1.03 -25.93
N ALA A 365 3.98 0.57 -25.01
CA ALA A 365 2.89 1.35 -24.45
C ALA A 365 3.39 2.68 -23.87
N ILE A 366 4.44 2.66 -23.06
CA ILE A 366 4.97 3.84 -22.37
C ILE A 366 5.69 4.80 -23.32
N LEU A 367 6.43 4.29 -24.31
CA LEU A 367 7.23 5.13 -25.21
C LEU A 367 6.44 5.68 -26.40
N ASN A 368 5.44 4.95 -26.90
CA ASN A 368 4.66 5.36 -28.08
C ASN A 368 3.41 6.17 -27.75
N SER A 369 3.18 6.47 -26.48
CA SER A 369 1.97 7.14 -26.02
C SER A 369 2.12 8.66 -26.08
N HIS A 370 1.22 9.28 -26.83
CA HIS A 370 1.07 10.73 -26.92
C HIS A 370 0.39 11.28 -25.66
N ASP A 371 0.70 12.52 -25.29
CA ASP A 371 0.01 13.20 -24.19
C ASP A 371 -1.46 13.40 -24.55
N ALA A 372 -2.36 12.93 -23.69
CA ALA A 372 -3.75 13.38 -23.75
C ALA A 372 -3.76 14.89 -23.41
N SER A 373 -4.24 15.72 -24.32
CA SER A 373 -4.24 17.16 -24.13
C SER A 373 -5.19 17.59 -22.99
N VAL A 374 -4.70 18.56 -22.21
CA VAL A 374 -5.37 19.63 -21.42
C VAL A 374 -5.29 19.56 -19.87
N ILE A 375 -5.12 20.79 -19.33
CA ILE A 375 -4.97 21.35 -17.97
C ILE A 375 -3.56 21.23 -17.36
N PRO A 376 -2.86 22.36 -17.10
CA PRO A 376 -1.70 22.36 -16.23
C PRO A 376 -2.15 22.08 -14.79
N LEU A 377 -1.80 20.91 -14.25
CA LEU A 377 -2.03 20.50 -12.86
C LEU A 377 -1.11 21.24 -11.86
N VAL A 378 -0.66 22.45 -12.20
CA VAL A 378 0.35 23.16 -11.40
C VAL A 378 -0.29 24.36 -10.74
N SER A 379 -0.69 24.19 -9.48
CA SER A 379 -0.80 25.31 -8.55
C SER A 379 0.48 25.38 -7.71
N VAL A 380 1.15 26.54 -7.73
CA VAL A 380 2.26 26.82 -6.82
C VAL A 380 1.72 26.74 -5.37
N PRO A 381 2.32 25.92 -4.50
CA PRO A 381 1.82 25.74 -3.13
C PRO A 381 1.99 27.02 -2.32
N ARG A 382 1.00 27.31 -1.47
CA ARG A 382 1.08 28.38 -0.47
C ARG A 382 1.52 27.75 0.85
N LYS A 383 2.61 28.24 1.45
CA LYS A 383 3.02 27.81 2.79
C LYS A 383 1.87 28.09 3.76
N ALA A 384 1.51 27.11 4.58
CA ALA A 384 0.53 27.32 5.63
C ALA A 384 1.12 28.28 6.67
N THR A 385 0.32 29.19 7.19
CA THR A 385 0.74 30.01 8.33
C THR A 385 0.76 29.10 9.56
N PRO A 386 1.89 28.96 10.27
CA PRO A 386 1.94 28.09 11.43
C PRO A 386 0.91 28.57 12.46
N PRO A 387 0.09 27.68 13.05
CA PRO A 387 -0.74 28.07 14.17
C PRO A 387 0.17 28.57 15.30
N SER A 388 -0.19 29.71 15.90
CA SER A 388 0.46 30.19 17.11
C SER A 388 0.28 29.11 18.18
N LEU A 389 1.39 28.46 18.56
CA LEU A 389 1.46 27.57 19.70
C LEU A 389 1.28 28.40 20.98
N THR A 390 0.06 28.79 21.27
CA THR A 390 -0.34 29.33 22.57
C THR A 390 -1.51 28.54 23.10
N GLN A 391 -1.12 27.65 24.02
CA GLN A 391 -1.85 27.06 25.16
C GLN A 391 -2.10 25.54 25.06
N PRO A 392 -1.63 24.77 26.06
CA PRO A 392 -1.93 23.35 26.18
C PRO A 392 -3.44 23.18 26.47
N LEU A 393 -4.03 22.23 25.77
CA LEU A 393 -5.40 21.77 26.00
C LEU A 393 -5.40 20.89 27.25
N ASP A 394 -5.39 21.52 28.42
CA ASP A 394 -5.79 20.87 29.67
C ASP A 394 -7.31 20.73 29.62
N ASP A 395 -7.81 19.59 29.16
CA ASP A 395 -9.13 19.05 29.52
C ASP A 395 -9.29 17.63 28.95
N LEU A 396 -8.75 16.66 29.69
CA LEU A 396 -9.13 15.24 29.58
C LEU A 396 -9.52 14.76 30.98
N THR A 397 -10.63 15.27 31.50
CA THR A 397 -11.43 14.63 32.56
C THR A 397 -12.83 15.26 32.57
N ALA A 398 -13.78 14.63 31.87
CA ALA A 398 -15.21 14.62 32.21
C ALA A 398 -15.88 13.45 31.48
#